data_AF-A0A961ESW5-F1
#
_entry.id   AF-A0A961ESW5-F1
#
_cell.length_a   1.000
_cell.length_b   1.000
_cell.length_c   1.000
_cell.angle_alpha   90.00
_cell.angle_beta   90.00
_cell.angle_gamma   90.00
#
_symmetry.space_group_name_H-M   'P 1'
#
loop_
_entity.id
_entity.type
_entity.pdbx_description
1 polymer ?
#
loop_
_entity_poly.entity_id
_entity_poly.type
_entity_poly.pdbx_seq_one_letter_code
_entity_poly.pdbx_strand_id
1 'polypeptide(L)'
;MSQHGLKRQLGFWTATLVVIASMIGSGIFGNTGIIQQAVDNPGFVILLWVIGGTLALSGALCYAELSTLMPHAGGEYVYLKNIFGLLPSFLT
;
A
#
# COMPACT_ATOMS: atom_id res chain seq x y z
N MET A 1 20.13 15.62 -21.69
CA MET A 1 19.15 14.53 -21.91
C MET A 1 17.76 15.13 -21.72
N SER A 2 17.04 15.32 -22.81
CA SER A 2 15.70 15.93 -22.84
C SER A 2 14.71 15.07 -22.07
N GLN A 3 14.41 15.46 -20.82
CA GLN A 3 13.29 14.92 -20.07
C GLN A 3 12.00 15.32 -20.80
N HIS A 4 11.46 14.43 -21.62
CA HIS A 4 10.07 14.55 -22.06
C HIS A 4 9.19 14.56 -20.80
N GLY A 5 8.72 15.74 -20.41
CA GLY A 5 7.89 15.90 -19.21
C GLY A 5 6.64 15.04 -19.32
N LEU A 6 6.41 14.16 -18.34
CA LEU A 6 5.19 13.37 -18.28
C LEU A 6 3.98 14.31 -18.23
N LYS A 7 2.98 14.05 -19.06
CA LYS A 7 1.71 14.78 -18.99
C LYS A 7 0.95 14.33 -17.74
N ARG A 8 0.64 15.28 -16.84
CA ARG A 8 -0.19 15.01 -15.65
C ARG A 8 -1.65 14.78 -16.07
N GLN A 9 -1.98 13.54 -16.43
CA GLN A 9 -3.32 13.15 -16.87
C GLN A 9 -4.04 12.20 -15.91
N LEU A 10 -3.37 11.71 -14.85
CA LEU A 10 -4.05 10.97 -13.81
C LEU A 10 -4.96 11.90 -13.01
N GLY A 11 -6.27 11.76 -13.23
CA GLY A 11 -7.31 12.31 -12.38
C GLY A 11 -7.60 11.41 -11.18
N PHE A 12 -8.48 11.88 -10.30
CA PHE A 12 -8.90 11.17 -9.09
C PHE A 12 -9.33 9.73 -9.37
N TRP A 13 -10.29 9.54 -10.30
CA TRP A 13 -10.82 8.21 -10.61
C TRP A 13 -9.78 7.24 -11.15
N THR A 14 -8.94 7.70 -12.09
CA THR A 14 -7.88 6.86 -12.65
C THR A 14 -6.88 6.46 -11.58
N ALA A 15 -6.49 7.39 -10.69
CA ALA A 15 -5.59 7.10 -9.59
C ALA A 15 -6.19 6.10 -8.59
N THR A 16 -7.45 6.28 -8.20
CA THR A 16 -8.15 5.36 -7.28
C THR A 16 -8.27 3.96 -7.87
N LEU A 17 -8.64 3.83 -9.14
CA LEU A 17 -8.75 2.52 -9.80
C LEU A 17 -7.41 1.81 -9.90
N VAL A 18 -6.32 2.53 -10.15
CA VAL A 18 -4.97 1.95 -10.14
C VAL A 18 -4.62 1.40 -8.76
N VAL A 19 -4.91 2.15 -7.69
CA VAL A 19 -4.67 1.68 -6.31
C VAL A 19 -5.49 0.42 -6.02
N ILE A 20 -6.79 0.41 -6.34
CA ILE A 20 -7.66 -0.77 -6.15
C ILE A 20 -7.11 -1.98 -6.89
N ALA A 21 -6.72 -1.80 -8.17
CA ALA A 21 -6.16 -2.87 -8.98
C ALA A 21 -4.82 -3.40 -8.45
N SER A 22 -3.99 -2.54 -7.86
CA SER A 22 -2.73 -2.96 -7.23
C SER A 22 -2.92 -3.65 -5.88
N MET A 23 -3.99 -3.34 -5.14
CA MET A 23 -4.26 -3.96 -3.82
C MET A 23 -4.95 -5.33 -3.95
N ILE A 24 -5.85 -5.51 -4.90
CA ILE A 24 -6.57 -6.79 -5.08
C ILE A 24 -5.69 -7.76 -5.86
N GLY A 25 -5.16 -8.78 -5.16
CA GLY A 25 -4.33 -9.83 -5.75
C GLY A 25 -4.75 -11.25 -5.35
N SER A 26 -3.85 -12.20 -5.54
CA SER A 26 -4.08 -13.63 -5.19
C SER A 26 -4.24 -13.90 -3.69
N GLY A 27 -3.90 -12.93 -2.84
CA GLY A 27 -3.96 -13.07 -1.38
C GLY A 27 -5.34 -13.44 -0.85
N ILE A 28 -6.43 -13.01 -1.50
CA ILE A 28 -7.80 -13.38 -1.09
C ILE A 28 -8.05 -14.89 -1.21
N PHE A 29 -7.43 -15.58 -2.18
CA PHE A 29 -7.61 -17.01 -2.40
C PHE A 29 -6.65 -17.85 -1.56
N GLY A 30 -5.40 -17.40 -1.39
CA GLY A 30 -4.39 -18.12 -0.61
C GLY A 30 -4.54 -17.92 0.89
N ASN A 31 -4.63 -16.67 1.35
CA ASN A 31 -4.56 -16.34 2.76
C ASN A 31 -5.83 -16.76 3.52
N THR A 32 -7.00 -16.69 2.88
CA THR A 32 -8.27 -17.16 3.48
C THR A 32 -8.24 -18.65 3.81
N GLY A 33 -7.66 -19.47 2.93
CA GLY A 33 -7.48 -20.90 3.18
C GLY A 33 -6.60 -21.19 4.39
N ILE A 34 -5.49 -20.45 4.52
CA ILE A 34 -4.58 -20.56 5.67
C ILE A 34 -5.30 -20.16 6.98
N ILE A 35 -6.04 -19.05 6.97
CA ILE A 35 -6.77 -18.57 8.15
C ILE A 35 -7.87 -19.56 8.53
N GLN A 36 -8.59 -20.11 7.55
CA GLN A 36 -9.64 -21.10 7.81
C GLN A 36 -9.08 -22.38 8.44
N GLN A 37 -7.93 -22.87 7.98
CA GLN A 37 -7.25 -24.03 8.58
C GLN A 37 -6.79 -23.77 10.02
N ALA A 38 -6.50 -22.52 10.38
CA ALA A 38 -6.02 -22.16 11.71
C ALA A 38 -7.14 -21.96 12.73
N VAL A 39 -8.32 -21.51 12.30
CA VAL A 39 -9.40 -21.06 13.20
C VAL A 39 -10.64 -21.96 13.14
N ASP A 40 -10.76 -22.84 12.14
CA ASP A 40 -11.86 -23.82 11.93
C ASP A 40 -13.29 -23.25 12.05
N ASN A 41 -13.44 -21.92 12.04
CA ASN A 41 -14.70 -21.23 12.18
C ASN A 41 -14.79 -20.05 11.18
N PRO A 42 -15.75 -20.09 10.24
CA PRO A 42 -15.86 -19.09 9.18
C PRO A 42 -16.19 -17.68 9.70
N GLY A 43 -16.89 -17.57 10.83
CA GLY A 43 -17.21 -16.27 11.44
C GLY A 43 -15.97 -15.52 11.92
N PHE A 44 -14.99 -16.25 12.47
CA PHE A 44 -13.73 -15.66 12.89
C PHE A 44 -12.83 -15.26 11.71
N VAL A 45 -12.89 -15.97 10.58
CA VAL A 45 -12.15 -15.58 9.36
C VAL A 45 -12.58 -14.18 8.89
N ILE A 46 -13.88 -13.92 8.86
CA ILE A 46 -14.43 -12.60 8.48
C ILE A 46 -13.99 -11.53 9.49
N LEU A 47 -14.04 -11.84 10.79
CA LEU A 47 -13.62 -10.92 11.85
C LEU A 47 -12.13 -10.56 11.70
N LEU A 48 -11.26 -11.53 11.43
CA LEU A 48 -9.83 -11.29 11.18
C LEU A 48 -9.61 -10.44 9.93
N TRP A 49 -10.40 -10.62 8.88
CA TRP A 49 -10.36 -9.75 7.70
C TRP A 49 -10.74 -8.30 8.02
N VAL A 50 -11.76 -8.09 8.84
CA VAL A 50 -12.18 -6.73 9.27
C VAL A 50 -11.08 -6.09 10.11
N ILE A 51 -10.48 -6.82 11.04
CA ILE A 51 -9.37 -6.31 11.86
C ILE A 51 -8.15 -5.97 10.98
N GLY A 52 -7.75 -6.90 10.11
CA GLY A 52 -6.63 -6.69 9.18
C GLY A 52 -6.87 -5.51 8.23
N GLY A 53 -8.09 -5.37 7.72
CA GLY A 53 -8.49 -4.23 6.89
C GLY A 53 -8.43 -2.90 7.65
N THR A 54 -8.84 -2.87 8.92
CA THR A 54 -8.78 -1.67 9.77
C THR A 54 -7.33 -1.25 10.05
N LEU A 55 -6.46 -2.24 10.29
CA LEU A 55 -5.03 -1.99 10.48
C LEU A 55 -4.38 -1.46 9.19
N ALA A 56 -4.69 -2.07 8.05
CA ALA A 56 -4.20 -1.63 6.74
C ALA A 56 -4.69 -0.22 6.40
N LEU A 57 -5.95 0.12 6.71
CA LEU A 57 -6.50 1.46 6.51
C LEU A 57 -5.74 2.51 7.34
N SER A 58 -5.46 2.20 8.61
CA SER A 58 -4.66 3.08 9.47
C SER A 58 -3.28 3.35 8.87
N GLY A 59 -2.60 2.31 8.38
CA GLY A 59 -1.32 2.45 7.69
C GLY A 59 -1.41 3.27 6.41
N ALA A 60 -2.46 3.05 5.60
CA ALA A 60 -2.68 3.80 4.35
C ALA A 60 -2.88 5.30 4.60
N LEU A 61 -3.55 5.68 5.70
CA LEU A 61 -3.72 7.09 6.09
C LEU A 61 -2.38 7.73 6.47
N CYS A 62 -1.54 7.03 7.24
CA CYS A 62 -0.19 7.52 7.56
C CYS A 62 0.66 7.73 6.29
N TYR A 63 0.60 6.79 5.33
CA TYR A 63 1.27 6.94 4.04
C TYR A 63 0.67 8.07 3.19
N ALA A 64 -0.63 8.30 3.28
CA ALA A 64 -1.28 9.42 2.58
C ALA A 64 -0.72 10.76 3.07
N GLU A 65 -0.63 10.99 4.38
CA GLU A 65 -0.02 12.21 4.93
C GLU A 65 1.43 12.37 4.46
N LEU A 66 2.23 11.31 4.56
CA LEU A 66 3.63 11.32 4.15
C LEU A 66 3.80 11.61 2.65
N SER A 67 2.95 11.05 1.80
CA SER A 67 2.96 11.28 0.35
C SER A 67 2.60 12.71 -0.03
N THR A 68 1.75 13.39 0.77
CA THR A 68 1.43 14.80 0.56
C THR A 68 2.56 15.73 1.02
N LEU A 69 3.29 15.35 2.07
CA LEU A 69 4.45 16.10 2.57
C LEU A 69 5.65 16.00 1.63
N MET A 70 5.84 14.85 0.98
CA MET A 70 6.97 14.59 0.08
C MET A 70 6.49 14.09 -1.29
N PRO A 71 5.99 14.97 -2.17
CA PRO A 71 5.38 14.60 -3.45
C PRO A 71 6.43 14.31 -4.54
N HIS A 72 7.36 13.39 -4.25
CA HIS A 72 8.42 12.96 -5.15
C HIS A 72 8.18 11.53 -5.61
N ALA A 73 8.50 11.24 -6.88
CA ALA A 73 8.46 9.88 -7.39
C ALA A 73 9.60 9.06 -6.75
N GLY A 74 9.24 8.03 -5.98
CA GLY A 74 10.20 7.12 -5.36
C GLY A 74 9.73 6.42 -4.08
N GLY A 75 8.54 6.75 -3.57
CA GLY A 75 7.87 5.98 -2.51
C GLY A 75 8.68 5.87 -1.22
N GLU A 76 8.68 4.68 -0.62
CA GLU A 76 9.30 4.42 0.67
C GLU A 76 10.80 4.73 0.70
N TYR A 77 11.52 4.44 -0.40
CA TYR A 77 12.93 4.78 -0.55
C TYR A 77 13.18 6.28 -0.30
N VAL A 78 12.36 7.16 -0.88
CA VAL A 78 12.51 8.61 -0.74
C VAL A 78 12.21 9.06 0.69
N TYR A 79 11.21 8.46 1.33
CA TYR A 79 10.86 8.78 2.71
C TYR A 79 11.99 8.42 3.66
N LEU A 80 12.51 7.19 3.56
CA LEU A 80 13.60 6.72 4.42
C LEU A 80 14.90 7.48 4.14
N LYS A 81 15.17 7.82 2.88
CA LYS A 81 16.34 8.63 2.52
C LYS A 81 16.31 10.00 3.19
N ASN A 82 15.13 10.62 3.23
CA ASN A 82 14.97 11.96 3.77
C ASN A 82 15.00 11.99 5.32
N ILE A 83 14.52 10.92 5.97
CA ILE A 83 14.43 10.87 7.44
C ILE A 83 15.69 10.26 8.06
N PHE A 84 16.20 9.15 7.51
CA PHE A 84 17.25 8.33 8.12
C PHE A 84 18.56 8.28 7.33
N GLY A 85 18.59 8.87 6.13
CA GLY A 85 19.78 8.91 5.28
C GLY A 85 19.94 7.70 4.35
N LEU A 86 21.13 7.58 3.74
CA LEU A 86 21.33 6.72 2.57
C LEU A 86 21.35 5.22 2.89
N LEU A 87 21.96 4.83 4.02
CA LEU A 87 22.13 3.41 4.38
C LEU A 87 20.78 2.72 4.65
N PRO A 88 19.87 3.26 5.48
CA PRO A 88 18.57 2.63 5.73
C PRO A 88 17.70 2.58 4.48
N SER A 89 17.77 3.64 3.66
CA SER A 89 17.05 3.74 2.40
C SER A 89 17.49 2.72 1.36
N PHE A 90 18.77 2.31 1.33
CA PHE A 90 19.26 1.31 0.39
C PHE A 90 18.83 -0.13 0.74
N LEU A 91 18.49 -0.39 2.01
CA LEU A 91 18.12 -1.72 2.49
C LEU A 91 16.63 -2.05 2.32
N THR A 92 15.83 -1.07 1.89
CA THR A 92 14.39 -1.22 1.62
C THR A 92 14.17 -1.51 0.15
#